data_AF-A0A9P1DFS1-F1
#
_entry.id   AF-A0A9P1DFS1-F1
#
_cell.length_a   1.000
_cell.length_b   1.000
_cell.length_c   1.000
_cell.angle_alpha   90.00
_cell.angle_beta   90.00
_cell.angle_gamma   90.00
#
_symmetry.space_group_name_H-M   'P 1'
#
loop_
_entity.id
_entity.type
_entity.pdbx_description
1 polymer ?
#
loop_
_entity_poly.entity_id
_entity_poly.type
_entity_poly.pdbx_seq_one_letter_code
_entity_poly.pdbx_strand_id
1 'polypeptide(L)'
;MVKDLRRRVAYRAGLILLVAAALPHVFCGPFSEISRADRQRNNARLPPLEPSTDGGRVAPLNFTSSVALAAFTAACLVLSTLSTAAVAQDPMMAELDQRPYIERNPPQPPPDDDKAPDIAPEERQRRRTSPSKDVSSEEWYEYGKDVFVAKCAGCHPGGMNQVRVSKGLNLEDLERWGFLKEPQKITEIIRYGKGTMPGFAKDCPEKSGYQQCGVVVPLDEATLIDVEDFMMNRANSGWRGRG
;
A
#
# COMPACT_ATOMS: atom_id res chain seq x y z
N MET A 1 -11.36 -34.12 57.58
CA MET A 1 -9.88 -34.13 57.62
C MET A 1 -9.39 -33.46 56.34
N VAL A 2 -9.37 -32.12 56.25
CA VAL A 2 -8.38 -31.14 56.76
C VAL A 2 -7.06 -31.15 55.98
N LYS A 3 -6.74 -29.96 55.40
CA LYS A 3 -5.49 -29.40 54.81
C LYS A 3 -5.68 -29.06 53.33
N ASP A 4 -6.23 -27.90 52.95
CA ASP A 4 -5.73 -26.52 53.14
C ASP A 4 -4.31 -26.32 52.58
N LEU A 5 -4.22 -25.71 51.40
CA LEU A 5 -2.99 -25.07 50.93
C LEU A 5 -3.32 -23.82 50.09
N ARG A 6 -3.68 -22.75 50.78
CA ARG A 6 -3.60 -21.36 50.29
C ARG A 6 -2.14 -20.90 50.25
N ARG A 7 -1.65 -20.45 49.09
CA ARG A 7 -0.55 -19.45 48.95
C ARG A 7 -0.87 -18.57 47.74
N ARG A 8 -1.43 -17.37 47.93
CA ARG A 8 -0.75 -16.07 48.19
C ARG A 8 0.34 -15.77 47.14
N VAL A 9 -0.05 -15.16 46.03
CA VAL A 9 0.82 -14.32 45.21
C VAL A 9 0.40 -12.88 45.44
N ALA A 10 1.34 -12.08 45.91
CA ALA A 10 1.15 -10.74 46.42
C ALA A 10 0.99 -9.71 45.28
N TYR A 11 0.02 -8.82 45.46
CA TYR A 11 -0.09 -7.55 44.74
C TYR A 11 1.16 -6.70 44.98
N ARG A 12 1.89 -6.36 43.92
CA ARG A 12 2.84 -5.23 43.93
C ARG A 12 2.15 -4.03 43.30
N ALA A 13 1.52 -3.23 44.15
CA ALA A 13 1.11 -1.87 43.81
C ALA A 13 2.38 -1.00 43.73
N GLY A 14 2.85 -0.75 42.51
CA GLY A 14 3.93 0.18 42.22
C GLY A 14 3.41 1.62 42.25
N LEU A 15 3.81 2.34 43.29
CA LEU A 15 3.67 3.78 43.48
C LEU A 15 4.43 4.52 42.36
N ILE A 16 3.73 5.11 41.39
CA ILE A 16 4.34 6.04 40.42
C ILE A 16 4.23 7.45 40.97
N LEU A 17 5.40 8.03 41.27
CA LEU A 17 5.61 9.40 41.69
C LEU A 17 5.23 10.36 40.54
N LEU A 18 4.29 11.26 40.81
CA LEU A 18 3.97 12.43 39.99
C LEU A 18 5.08 13.48 40.19
N VAL A 19 5.94 13.67 39.19
CA VAL A 19 6.84 14.83 39.11
C VAL A 19 6.15 15.91 38.28
N ALA A 20 5.54 16.88 38.97
CA ALA A 20 5.05 18.10 38.37
C ALA A 20 6.23 19.06 38.13
N ALA A 21 6.74 19.11 36.90
CA ALA A 21 7.66 20.15 36.47
C ALA A 21 6.85 21.31 35.89
N ALA A 22 6.83 22.42 36.63
CA ALA A 22 6.33 23.72 36.18
C ALA A 22 7.17 24.23 35.01
N LEU A 23 6.52 24.53 33.88
CA LEU A 23 7.12 25.29 32.79
C LEU A 23 6.55 26.72 32.78
N PRO A 24 7.40 27.74 32.59
CA PRO A 24 6.99 29.13 32.58
C PRO A 24 6.25 29.50 31.29
N HIS A 25 5.15 30.23 31.49
CA HIS A 25 4.37 30.91 30.48
C HIS A 25 5.24 31.87 29.65
N VAL A 26 5.30 31.63 28.34
CA VAL A 26 5.81 32.61 27.37
C VAL A 26 4.74 32.86 26.31
N PHE A 27 4.14 34.04 26.44
CA PHE A 27 3.71 34.96 25.39
C PHE A 27 2.69 34.51 24.33
N CYS A 28 1.44 34.86 24.66
CA CYS A 28 0.49 35.66 23.86
C CYS A 28 1.00 36.24 22.52
N GLY A 29 0.31 35.89 21.43
CA GLY A 29 0.30 36.57 20.13
C GLY A 29 -1.05 36.33 19.44
N PRO A 30 -1.61 37.31 18.70
CA PRO A 30 -3.03 37.36 18.38
C PRO A 30 -3.42 36.37 17.28
N PHE A 31 -4.35 35.48 17.61
CA PHE A 31 -5.01 34.60 16.65
C PHE A 31 -6.10 35.40 15.93
N SER A 32 -5.93 35.59 14.63
CA SER A 32 -6.92 36.22 13.76
C SER A 32 -8.19 35.37 13.71
N GLU A 33 -9.32 35.99 14.05
CA GLU A 33 -10.66 35.50 13.75
C GLU A 33 -10.82 35.35 12.23
N ILE A 34 -10.85 34.12 11.73
CA ILE A 34 -11.50 33.82 10.46
C ILE A 34 -12.86 33.20 10.79
N SER A 35 -13.84 34.07 10.67
CA SER A 35 -15.27 33.83 10.84
C SER A 35 -15.75 32.58 10.11
N ARG A 36 -16.48 31.73 10.85
CA ARG A 36 -17.42 30.74 10.32
C ARG A 36 -18.60 31.47 9.66
N ALA A 37 -18.47 31.85 8.40
CA ALA A 37 -19.60 32.28 7.59
C ALA A 37 -19.31 32.16 6.09
N ASP A 38 -19.00 30.94 5.59
CA ASP A 38 -19.09 30.67 4.14
C ASP A 38 -19.23 29.16 3.82
N ARG A 39 -20.10 28.48 4.57
CA ARG A 39 -20.54 27.11 4.25
C ARG A 39 -22.00 27.12 3.78
N GLN A 40 -22.31 27.95 2.78
CA GLN A 40 -23.61 27.90 2.10
C GLN A 40 -23.60 28.67 0.78
N ARG A 41 -22.87 28.16 -0.23
CA ARG A 41 -23.15 28.39 -1.65
C ARG A 41 -22.22 27.51 -2.47
N ASN A 42 -22.72 26.38 -2.94
CA ASN A 42 -22.32 25.71 -4.20
C ASN A 42 -23.22 24.48 -4.42
N ASN A 43 -24.53 24.72 -4.48
CA ASN A 43 -25.46 23.89 -5.25
C ASN A 43 -25.82 24.71 -6.50
N ALA A 44 -24.84 24.85 -7.40
CA ALA A 44 -25.07 25.37 -8.74
C ALA A 44 -25.09 24.17 -9.69
N ARG A 45 -26.31 23.86 -10.12
CA ARG A 45 -26.69 23.05 -11.26
C ARG A 45 -25.72 23.28 -12.42
N LEU A 46 -24.90 22.28 -12.76
CA LEU A 46 -24.11 22.32 -13.98
C LEU A 46 -25.08 22.34 -15.18
N PRO A 47 -24.94 23.28 -16.13
CA PRO A 47 -25.69 23.25 -17.38
C PRO A 47 -25.21 22.07 -18.26
N PRO A 48 -26.07 21.55 -19.15
CA PRO A 48 -25.73 20.47 -20.04
C PRO A 48 -24.60 20.89 -21.00
N LEU A 49 -23.62 20.00 -21.18
CA LEU A 49 -22.53 20.19 -22.12
C LEU A 49 -23.07 20.07 -23.55
N GLU A 50 -23.09 21.21 -24.25
CA GLU A 50 -23.31 21.29 -25.69
C GLU A 50 -22.17 20.56 -26.45
N PRO A 51 -22.47 19.86 -27.55
CA PRO A 51 -21.46 19.22 -28.39
C PRO A 51 -20.68 20.28 -29.19
N SER A 52 -19.41 20.48 -28.83
CA SER A 52 -18.49 21.31 -29.63
C SER A 52 -18.12 20.57 -30.90
N THR A 53 -18.76 20.96 -32.00
CA THR A 53 -18.26 20.74 -33.36
C THR A 53 -17.22 21.83 -33.64
N ASP A 54 -15.95 21.54 -33.39
CA ASP A 54 -14.87 22.37 -33.93
C ASP A 54 -13.93 21.53 -34.80
N GLY A 55 -14.08 21.74 -36.11
CA GLY A 55 -13.22 21.23 -37.16
C GLY A 55 -11.92 22.02 -37.19
N GLY A 56 -11.03 21.70 -36.27
CA GLY A 56 -9.66 22.22 -36.24
C GLY A 56 -8.78 21.50 -37.26
N ARG A 57 -8.47 22.18 -38.38
CA ARG A 57 -7.45 21.80 -39.37
C ARG A 57 -6.13 21.46 -38.68
N VAL A 58 -5.68 20.22 -38.84
CA VAL A 58 -4.33 19.79 -38.46
C VAL A 58 -3.35 20.29 -39.52
N ALA A 59 -2.45 21.20 -39.13
CA ALA A 59 -1.33 21.60 -39.98
C ALA A 59 -0.29 20.46 -40.03
N PRO A 60 0.32 20.17 -41.20
CA PRO A 60 1.36 19.15 -41.30
C PRO A 60 2.66 19.66 -40.67
N LEU A 61 3.12 18.99 -39.61
CA LEU A 61 4.47 19.18 -39.08
C LEU A 61 5.45 18.37 -39.92
N ASN A 62 6.30 19.09 -40.65
CA ASN A 62 7.41 18.56 -41.42
C ASN A 62 8.43 17.88 -40.50
N PHE A 63 8.47 16.55 -40.53
CA PHE A 63 9.54 15.74 -39.98
C PHE A 63 10.76 15.85 -40.91
N THR A 64 11.77 16.62 -40.53
CA THR A 64 13.08 16.59 -41.19
C THR A 64 13.99 15.65 -40.42
N SER A 65 14.16 14.46 -40.98
CA SER A 65 15.12 13.45 -40.55
C SER A 65 16.54 13.98 -40.75
N SER A 66 17.28 14.17 -39.66
CA SER A 66 18.74 14.32 -39.72
C SER A 66 19.40 13.00 -39.38
N VAL A 67 19.84 12.35 -40.45
CA VAL A 67 20.74 11.19 -40.45
C VAL A 67 22.11 11.69 -40.00
N ALA A 68 22.60 11.23 -38.85
CA ALA A 68 24.01 11.33 -38.49
C ALA A 68 24.59 9.92 -38.38
N LEU A 69 25.02 9.41 -39.53
CA LEU A 69 25.97 8.31 -39.63
C LEU A 69 27.31 8.79 -39.08
N ALA A 70 27.77 8.24 -37.96
CA ALA A 70 29.16 8.33 -37.57
C ALA A 70 29.72 6.90 -37.44
N ALA A 71 30.53 6.57 -38.43
CA ALA A 71 31.31 5.35 -38.52
C ALA A 71 32.33 5.28 -37.37
N PHE A 72 32.32 4.17 -36.64
CA PHE A 72 33.50 3.70 -35.90
C PHE A 72 33.85 2.30 -36.40
N THR A 73 34.72 2.31 -37.40
CA THR A 73 35.45 1.16 -37.91
C THR A 73 36.52 0.72 -36.91
N ALA A 74 36.62 -0.59 -36.73
CA ALA A 74 37.85 -1.39 -36.67
C ALA A 74 38.92 -1.05 -35.61
N ALA A 75 39.06 -1.93 -34.61
CA ALA A 75 40.29 -2.69 -34.35
C ALA A 75 40.16 -3.44 -33.02
N CYS A 76 40.20 -4.77 -33.06
CA CYS A 76 40.89 -5.67 -32.12
C CYS A 76 40.42 -7.12 -32.32
N LEU A 77 40.81 -7.68 -33.47
CA LEU A 77 41.17 -9.09 -33.57
C LEU A 77 42.51 -9.25 -32.85
N VAL A 78 42.59 -9.91 -31.70
CA VAL A 78 43.61 -10.94 -31.41
C VAL A 78 43.21 -11.74 -30.14
N LEU A 79 43.47 -13.05 -30.19
CA LEU A 79 43.64 -14.03 -29.10
C LEU A 79 42.39 -14.72 -28.54
N SER A 80 41.88 -15.63 -29.36
CA SER A 80 41.37 -16.92 -28.93
C SER A 80 42.51 -17.75 -28.32
N THR A 81 42.58 -17.85 -26.99
CA THR A 81 43.26 -18.99 -26.33
C THR A 81 42.21 -19.80 -25.59
N LEU A 82 42.11 -21.05 -26.00
CA LEU A 82 41.26 -22.07 -25.42
C LEU A 82 41.60 -22.26 -23.94
N SER A 83 40.67 -21.88 -23.07
CA SER A 83 40.58 -22.46 -21.73
C SER A 83 39.51 -23.53 -21.77
N THR A 84 39.91 -24.76 -22.07
CA THR A 84 39.16 -25.96 -21.71
C THR A 84 39.27 -26.14 -20.20
N ALA A 85 38.57 -25.31 -19.44
CA ALA A 85 38.26 -25.62 -18.06
C ALA A 85 37.04 -26.56 -18.09
N ALA A 86 37.24 -27.74 -17.55
CA ALA A 86 36.19 -28.72 -17.32
C ALA A 86 34.97 -28.02 -16.71
N VAL A 87 33.84 -28.05 -17.42
CA VAL A 87 32.53 -27.78 -16.83
C VAL A 87 32.28 -28.93 -15.87
N ALA A 88 32.76 -28.78 -14.63
CA ALA A 88 32.12 -29.43 -13.52
C ALA A 88 30.67 -28.95 -13.59
N GLN A 89 29.77 -29.88 -13.89
CA GLN A 89 28.35 -29.66 -13.74
C GLN A 89 28.12 -29.49 -12.25
N ASP A 90 28.26 -28.26 -11.76
CA ASP A 90 27.82 -27.88 -10.43
C ASP A 90 26.31 -28.20 -10.35
N PRO A 91 25.88 -29.14 -9.48
CA PRO A 91 24.48 -29.46 -9.30
C PRO A 91 23.76 -28.36 -8.48
N MET A 92 23.93 -27.09 -8.87
CA MET A 92 23.33 -25.94 -8.17
C MET A 92 21.97 -25.50 -8.73
N MET A 93 21.37 -26.27 -9.64
CA MET A 93 20.05 -25.96 -10.21
C MET A 93 18.88 -26.73 -9.56
N ALA A 94 19.08 -27.34 -8.38
CA ALA A 94 18.04 -28.09 -7.67
C ALA A 94 17.62 -27.48 -6.31
N GLU A 95 18.16 -26.32 -5.93
CA GLU A 95 17.63 -25.52 -4.82
C GLU A 95 16.74 -24.39 -5.36
N LEU A 96 15.86 -24.73 -6.30
CA LEU A 96 14.74 -23.86 -6.64
C LEU A 96 13.81 -23.83 -5.43
N ASP A 97 13.99 -22.77 -4.65
CA ASP A 97 12.94 -22.20 -3.81
C ASP A 97 12.37 -23.14 -2.74
N GLN A 98 13.24 -23.76 -1.95
CA GLN A 98 12.88 -24.21 -0.60
C GLN A 98 12.88 -23.04 0.39
N ARG A 99 12.40 -21.86 -0.03
CA ARG A 99 11.71 -21.05 0.97
C ARG A 99 10.60 -21.95 1.43
N PRO A 100 10.50 -22.29 2.73
CA PRO A 100 9.33 -22.98 3.20
C PRO A 100 8.19 -22.14 2.65
N TYR A 101 7.35 -22.76 1.80
CA TYR A 101 6.00 -22.25 1.64
C TYR A 101 5.62 -21.98 3.08
N ILE A 102 5.35 -20.73 3.43
CA ILE A 102 4.77 -20.44 4.73
C ILE A 102 3.38 -21.05 4.61
N GLU A 103 3.36 -22.38 4.70
CA GLU A 103 2.34 -23.17 5.31
C GLU A 103 2.31 -22.54 6.67
N ARG A 104 1.51 -21.47 6.74
CA ARG A 104 0.85 -21.06 7.95
C ARG A 104 0.59 -22.38 8.67
N ASN A 105 0.79 -22.42 9.98
CA ASN A 105 -0.14 -23.22 10.76
C ASN A 105 -1.51 -22.82 10.19
N PRO A 106 -2.17 -23.69 9.39
CA PRO A 106 -2.94 -23.28 8.21
C PRO A 106 -3.80 -22.11 8.62
N PRO A 107 -3.81 -20.99 7.83
CA PRO A 107 -4.60 -19.84 8.24
C PRO A 107 -5.89 -20.39 8.74
N GLN A 108 -6.21 -20.10 10.01
CA GLN A 108 -7.51 -20.49 10.50
C GLN A 108 -8.45 -20.00 9.40
N PRO A 109 -9.16 -20.93 8.72
CA PRO A 109 -9.96 -20.55 7.58
C PRO A 109 -10.77 -19.36 8.06
N PRO A 110 -10.74 -18.24 7.31
CA PRO A 110 -11.44 -17.04 7.75
C PRO A 110 -12.84 -17.50 8.16
N PRO A 111 -13.35 -17.05 9.31
CA PRO A 111 -14.62 -17.53 9.83
C PRO A 111 -15.67 -17.50 8.70
N ASP A 112 -16.50 -18.55 8.61
CA ASP A 112 -17.37 -18.80 7.45
C ASP A 112 -18.34 -17.66 7.13
N ASP A 113 -18.48 -16.68 8.03
CA ASP A 113 -19.07 -15.41 7.68
C ASP A 113 -18.01 -14.52 7.04
N ASP A 114 -18.13 -14.24 5.72
CA ASP A 114 -17.31 -13.30 4.92
C ASP A 114 -17.35 -11.86 5.48
N LYS A 115 -17.24 -11.66 6.79
CA LYS A 115 -17.24 -10.40 7.51
C LYS A 115 -15.81 -10.02 7.86
N ALA A 116 -15.56 -8.73 7.75
CA ALA A 116 -14.35 -8.13 8.29
C ALA A 116 -14.19 -8.54 9.76
N PRO A 117 -12.99 -8.99 10.17
CA PRO A 117 -12.67 -9.16 11.58
C PRO A 117 -12.97 -7.86 12.34
N ASP A 118 -13.54 -7.99 13.53
CA ASP A 118 -13.75 -6.85 14.44
C ASP A 118 -12.41 -6.46 15.07
N ILE A 119 -11.64 -5.65 14.35
CA ILE A 119 -10.38 -5.08 14.84
C ILE A 119 -10.70 -3.76 15.51
N ALA A 120 -10.33 -3.63 16.79
CA ALA A 120 -10.46 -2.39 17.53
C ALA A 120 -9.83 -1.21 16.74
N PRO A 121 -10.49 -0.04 16.63
CA PRO A 121 -9.97 1.10 15.88
C PRO A 121 -8.56 1.53 16.31
N GLU A 122 -8.25 1.38 17.60
CA GLU A 122 -6.93 1.67 18.17
C GLU A 122 -5.86 0.71 17.64
N GLU A 123 -6.22 -0.56 17.46
CA GLU A 123 -5.32 -1.57 16.89
C GLU A 123 -5.08 -1.29 15.40
N ARG A 124 -6.10 -0.96 14.61
CA ARG A 124 -5.88 -0.52 13.21
C ARG A 124 -4.97 0.70 13.14
N GLN A 125 -5.16 1.68 14.01
CA GLN A 125 -4.30 2.85 14.06
C GLN A 125 -2.85 2.49 14.41
N ARG A 126 -2.63 1.56 15.37
CA ARG A 126 -1.31 1.05 15.72
C ARG A 126 -0.64 0.39 14.52
N ARG A 127 -1.32 -0.52 13.82
CA ARG A 127 -0.79 -1.21 12.63
C ARG A 127 -0.32 -0.21 11.57
N ARG A 128 -1.10 0.83 11.32
CA ARG A 128 -0.80 1.85 10.30
C ARG A 128 0.34 2.78 10.66
N THR A 129 0.53 3.09 11.93
CA THR A 129 1.46 4.15 12.37
C THR A 129 2.74 3.65 13.01
N SER A 130 2.79 2.40 13.47
CA SER A 130 3.99 1.82 14.08
C SER A 130 5.13 1.73 13.06
N PRO A 131 6.39 1.97 13.46
CA PRO A 131 7.53 1.82 12.56
C PRO A 131 7.57 0.41 11.97
N SER A 132 7.76 0.27 10.64
CA SER A 132 7.73 -1.06 9.98
C SER A 132 8.67 -2.08 10.64
N LYS A 133 9.84 -1.65 11.14
CA LYS A 133 10.80 -2.52 11.83
C LYS A 133 10.23 -3.20 13.09
N ASP A 134 9.27 -2.57 13.75
CA ASP A 134 8.72 -3.03 15.03
C ASP A 134 7.53 -3.98 14.80
N VAL A 135 6.90 -3.91 13.63
CA VAL A 135 5.72 -4.71 13.25
C VAL A 135 5.98 -5.71 12.12
N SER A 136 7.19 -5.72 11.55
CA SER A 136 7.50 -6.53 10.36
C SER A 136 7.40 -8.04 10.55
N SER A 137 7.45 -8.51 11.79
CA SER A 137 7.31 -9.93 12.17
C SER A 137 5.89 -10.26 12.64
N GLU A 138 4.95 -9.32 12.57
CA GLU A 138 3.55 -9.58 12.90
C GLU A 138 2.84 -10.22 11.70
N GLU A 139 1.93 -11.16 11.96
CA GLU A 139 1.26 -11.96 10.93
C GLU A 139 0.56 -11.09 9.87
N TRP A 140 -0.21 -10.08 10.29
CA TRP A 140 -0.92 -9.18 9.37
C TRP A 140 0.04 -8.42 8.44
N TYR A 141 1.25 -8.11 8.92
CA TYR A 141 2.23 -7.34 8.16
C TYR A 141 2.84 -8.21 7.07
N GLU A 142 3.33 -9.40 7.45
CA GLU A 142 3.92 -10.35 6.51
C GLU A 142 2.91 -10.79 5.46
N TYR A 143 1.69 -11.12 5.88
CA TYR A 143 0.64 -11.56 4.99
C TYR A 143 0.12 -10.44 4.09
N GLY A 144 -0.12 -9.25 4.65
CA GLY A 144 -0.48 -8.06 3.88
C GLY A 144 0.57 -7.68 2.85
N LYS A 145 1.87 -7.81 3.19
CA LYS A 145 3.00 -7.63 2.27
C LYS A 145 2.97 -8.65 1.13
N ASP A 146 2.84 -9.93 1.44
CA ASP A 146 2.89 -11.00 0.43
C ASP A 146 1.74 -10.86 -0.57
N VAL A 147 0.53 -10.54 -0.09
CA VAL A 147 -0.62 -10.28 -0.96
C VAL A 147 -0.43 -8.99 -1.76
N PHE A 148 0.11 -7.93 -1.15
CA PHE A 148 0.41 -6.69 -1.85
C PHE A 148 1.41 -6.93 -2.99
N VAL A 149 2.48 -7.70 -2.75
CA VAL A 149 3.48 -8.05 -3.77
C VAL A 149 2.84 -8.86 -4.89
N ALA A 150 2.00 -9.85 -4.55
CA ALA A 150 1.37 -10.73 -5.54
C ALA A 150 0.31 -10.02 -6.39
N LYS A 151 -0.45 -9.08 -5.83
CA LYS A 151 -1.67 -8.52 -6.47
C LYS A 151 -1.62 -7.03 -6.77
N CYS A 152 -0.82 -6.26 -6.05
CA CYS A 152 -0.85 -4.79 -6.12
C CYS A 152 0.44 -4.22 -6.72
N ALA A 153 1.60 -4.82 -6.43
CA ALA A 153 2.90 -4.28 -6.79
C ALA A 153 3.17 -4.20 -8.30
N GLY A 154 2.46 -4.97 -9.13
CA GLY A 154 2.56 -4.85 -10.60
C GLY A 154 2.21 -3.45 -11.11
N CYS A 155 1.20 -2.80 -10.51
CA CYS A 155 0.82 -1.42 -10.82
C CYS A 155 1.41 -0.43 -9.80
N HIS A 156 1.66 -0.88 -8.56
CA HIS A 156 2.11 -0.04 -7.44
C HIS A 156 3.48 -0.43 -6.86
N PRO A 157 4.54 -0.57 -7.68
CA PRO A 157 5.84 -0.96 -7.17
C PRO A 157 6.39 0.16 -6.26
N GLY A 158 6.80 -0.20 -5.03
CA GLY A 158 7.33 0.77 -4.06
C GLY A 158 6.38 1.93 -3.75
N GLY A 159 5.06 1.74 -3.89
CA GLY A 159 4.07 2.80 -3.66
C GLY A 159 3.91 3.79 -4.82
N MET A 160 4.55 3.56 -5.96
CA MET A 160 4.33 4.34 -7.18
C MET A 160 2.99 3.96 -7.84
N ASN A 161 2.68 4.55 -8.99
CA ASN A 161 1.57 4.08 -9.84
C ASN A 161 1.98 4.15 -11.30
N GLN A 162 2.17 2.97 -11.92
CA GLN A 162 2.64 2.84 -13.30
C GLN A 162 1.58 3.26 -14.33
N VAL A 163 0.29 3.24 -13.96
CA VAL A 163 -0.81 3.59 -14.86
C VAL A 163 -1.11 5.10 -14.79
N ARG A 164 -1.08 5.69 -13.59
CA ARG A 164 -1.36 7.11 -13.36
C ARG A 164 -0.40 7.67 -12.31
N VAL A 165 0.70 8.27 -12.78
CA VAL A 165 1.81 8.76 -11.93
C VAL A 165 1.37 9.66 -10.77
N SER A 166 0.34 10.49 -10.95
CA SER A 166 -0.20 11.39 -9.90
C SER A 166 -1.13 10.72 -8.87
N LYS A 167 -1.22 9.39 -8.90
CA LYS A 167 -2.06 8.58 -8.00
C LYS A 167 -1.24 7.47 -7.35
N GLY A 168 -0.08 7.81 -6.81
CA GLY A 168 0.72 6.92 -5.98
C GLY A 168 0.06 6.61 -4.64
N LEU A 169 0.71 5.73 -3.88
CA LEU A 169 0.34 5.32 -2.53
C LEU A 169 1.28 5.93 -1.48
N ASN A 170 2.02 6.98 -1.85
CA ASN A 170 2.77 7.80 -0.91
C ASN A 170 1.82 8.73 -0.14
N LEU A 171 2.23 9.20 1.03
CA LEU A 171 1.38 10.05 1.88
C LEU A 171 0.91 11.33 1.17
N GLU A 172 1.78 11.96 0.37
CA GLU A 172 1.46 13.20 -0.33
C GLU A 172 0.30 12.99 -1.33
N ASP A 173 0.34 11.93 -2.12
CA ASP A 173 -0.73 11.60 -3.07
C ASP A 173 -2.01 11.19 -2.33
N LEU A 174 -1.90 10.38 -1.27
CA LEU A 174 -3.05 9.98 -0.47
C LEU A 174 -3.74 11.19 0.17
N GLU A 175 -2.97 12.17 0.67
CA GLU A 175 -3.50 13.41 1.22
C GLU A 175 -4.14 14.28 0.15
N ARG A 176 -3.46 14.48 -0.99
CA ARG A 176 -3.92 15.25 -2.14
C ARG A 176 -5.28 14.79 -2.65
N TRP A 177 -5.54 13.48 -2.60
CA TRP A 177 -6.82 12.88 -3.01
C TRP A 177 -7.80 12.66 -1.85
N GLY A 178 -7.47 13.10 -0.63
CA GLY A 178 -8.36 13.09 0.53
C GLY A 178 -8.48 11.74 1.25
N PHE A 179 -7.65 10.76 0.92
CA PHE A 179 -7.72 9.41 1.49
C PHE A 179 -7.24 9.32 2.94
N LEU A 180 -6.41 10.27 3.41
CA LEU A 180 -6.03 10.33 4.82
C LEU A 180 -7.17 10.74 5.76
N LYS A 181 -8.16 11.49 5.24
CA LYS A 181 -9.33 11.94 6.01
C LYS A 181 -10.43 10.89 6.05
N GLU A 182 -10.49 10.04 5.04
CA GLU A 182 -11.53 9.05 4.82
C GLU A 182 -10.89 7.71 4.43
N PRO A 183 -10.20 7.02 5.37
CA PRO A 183 -9.51 5.77 5.07
C PRO A 183 -10.45 4.69 4.53
N GLN A 184 -11.75 4.74 4.87
CA GLN A 184 -12.74 3.80 4.35
C GLN A 184 -12.85 3.83 2.82
N LYS A 185 -12.52 4.97 2.18
CA LYS A 185 -12.48 5.07 0.71
C LYS A 185 -11.36 4.24 0.10
N ILE A 186 -10.26 4.03 0.83
CA ILE A 186 -9.17 3.16 0.37
C ILE A 186 -9.68 1.73 0.33
N THR A 187 -10.29 1.25 1.43
CA THR A 187 -10.93 -0.07 1.48
C THR A 187 -11.92 -0.23 0.33
N GLU A 188 -12.80 0.74 0.11
CA GLU A 188 -13.79 0.70 -0.97
C GLU A 188 -13.15 0.56 -2.36
N ILE A 189 -12.08 1.31 -2.64
CA ILE A 189 -11.35 1.22 -3.91
C ILE A 189 -10.66 -0.14 -4.07
N ILE A 190 -10.05 -0.70 -3.02
CA ILE A 190 -9.43 -2.03 -3.09
C ILE A 190 -10.52 -3.08 -3.35
N ARG A 191 -11.68 -2.98 -2.69
CA ARG A 191 -12.78 -3.93 -2.87
C ARG A 191 -13.35 -3.90 -4.28
N TYR A 192 -13.68 -2.71 -4.77
CA TYR A 192 -14.58 -2.53 -5.91
C TYR A 192 -13.90 -1.92 -7.13
N GLY A 193 -12.63 -1.55 -7.01
CA GLY A 193 -11.88 -0.92 -8.07
C GLY A 193 -12.26 0.55 -8.29
N LYS A 194 -11.49 1.21 -9.14
CA LYS A 194 -11.79 2.58 -9.57
C LYS A 194 -11.10 2.88 -10.89
N GLY A 195 -11.89 3.09 -11.94
CA GLY A 195 -11.37 3.33 -13.28
C GLY A 195 -10.61 2.09 -13.77
N THR A 196 -9.31 2.22 -14.03
CA THR A 196 -8.48 1.10 -14.51
C THR A 196 -7.98 0.17 -13.41
N MET A 197 -8.15 0.53 -12.13
CA MET A 197 -7.78 -0.35 -11.02
C MET A 197 -8.89 -1.38 -10.78
N PRO A 198 -8.61 -2.69 -10.86
CA PRO A 198 -9.62 -3.70 -10.61
C PRO A 198 -10.02 -3.76 -9.13
N GLY A 199 -11.23 -4.23 -8.84
CA GLY A 199 -11.66 -4.62 -7.51
C GLY A 199 -11.26 -6.06 -7.16
N PHE A 200 -11.08 -6.31 -5.86
CA PHE A 200 -10.54 -7.55 -5.32
C PHE A 200 -11.50 -8.30 -4.38
N ALA A 201 -12.63 -7.70 -4.01
CA ALA A 201 -13.58 -8.34 -3.10
C ALA A 201 -14.44 -9.40 -3.81
N LYS A 202 -14.93 -10.37 -3.04
CA LYS A 202 -15.82 -11.44 -3.52
C LYS A 202 -17.13 -10.90 -4.10
N ASP A 203 -17.68 -9.88 -3.47
CA ASP A 203 -18.91 -9.18 -3.87
C ASP A 203 -18.69 -8.09 -4.94
N CYS A 204 -17.47 -7.95 -5.46
CA CYS A 204 -17.16 -6.92 -6.45
C CYS A 204 -18.04 -6.99 -7.71
N PRO A 205 -18.26 -8.16 -8.35
CA PRO A 205 -19.03 -8.22 -9.59
C PRO A 205 -20.47 -7.75 -9.44
N GLU A 206 -21.05 -7.95 -8.25
CA GLU A 206 -22.42 -7.53 -7.93
C GLU A 206 -22.51 -6.01 -7.78
N LYS A 207 -21.48 -5.38 -7.21
CA LYS A 207 -21.47 -3.94 -6.92
C LYS A 207 -20.96 -3.07 -8.05
N SER A 208 -19.96 -3.53 -8.80
CA SER A 208 -19.24 -2.71 -9.80
C SER A 208 -19.18 -3.34 -11.19
N GLY A 209 -19.79 -4.51 -11.36
CA GLY A 209 -19.82 -5.24 -12.62
C GLY A 209 -18.53 -6.02 -12.89
N TYR A 210 -18.66 -7.13 -13.62
CA TYR A 210 -17.56 -8.05 -13.92
C TYR A 210 -16.35 -7.39 -14.58
N GLN A 211 -16.53 -6.33 -15.36
CA GLN A 211 -15.44 -5.63 -16.06
C GLN A 211 -14.55 -4.83 -15.10
N GLN A 212 -15.07 -4.43 -13.94
CA GLN A 212 -14.32 -3.67 -12.94
C GLN A 212 -13.58 -4.58 -11.96
N CYS A 213 -13.84 -5.89 -11.96
CA CYS A 213 -13.28 -6.85 -11.01
C CYS A 213 -12.27 -7.74 -11.73
N GLY A 214 -11.02 -7.73 -11.28
CA GLY A 214 -9.89 -8.22 -12.09
C GLY A 214 -9.17 -9.45 -11.54
N VAL A 215 -9.67 -10.06 -10.47
CA VAL A 215 -8.99 -11.22 -9.86
C VAL A 215 -9.73 -12.53 -10.08
N VAL A 216 -8.96 -13.54 -10.50
CA VAL A 216 -9.43 -14.93 -10.62
C VAL A 216 -9.88 -15.49 -9.27
N VAL A 217 -9.18 -15.10 -8.20
CA VAL A 217 -9.50 -15.48 -6.82
C VAL A 217 -9.68 -14.20 -6.00
N PRO A 218 -10.91 -13.91 -5.57
CA PRO A 218 -11.20 -12.79 -4.67
C PRO A 218 -10.43 -12.89 -3.35
N LEU A 219 -10.19 -11.74 -2.73
CA LEU A 219 -9.64 -11.65 -1.39
C LEU A 219 -10.78 -11.72 -0.36
N ASP A 220 -10.54 -12.41 0.74
CA ASP A 220 -11.40 -12.33 1.92
C ASP A 220 -11.22 -10.99 2.65
N GLU A 221 -12.15 -10.70 3.55
CA GLU A 221 -12.23 -9.44 4.27
C GLU A 221 -11.03 -9.16 5.18
N ALA A 222 -10.51 -10.18 5.85
CA ALA A 222 -9.34 -10.03 6.71
C ALA A 222 -8.12 -9.67 5.86
N THR A 223 -7.92 -10.37 4.74
CA THR A 223 -6.85 -10.09 3.78
C THR A 223 -6.94 -8.66 3.22
N LEU A 224 -8.14 -8.19 2.88
CA LEU A 224 -8.35 -6.81 2.39
C LEU A 224 -7.89 -5.77 3.42
N ILE A 225 -8.18 -6.00 4.69
CA ILE A 225 -7.75 -5.12 5.80
C ILE A 225 -6.24 -5.17 6.00
N ASP A 226 -5.63 -6.36 5.98
CA ASP A 226 -4.19 -6.52 6.16
C ASP A 226 -3.40 -5.84 5.02
N VAL A 227 -3.86 -5.94 3.77
CA VAL A 227 -3.26 -5.23 2.63
C VAL A 227 -3.38 -3.72 2.79
N GLU A 228 -4.54 -3.22 3.20
CA GLU A 228 -4.75 -1.78 3.45
C GLU A 228 -3.83 -1.27 4.57
N ASP A 229 -3.77 -1.99 5.69
CA ASP A 229 -2.97 -1.59 6.85
C ASP A 229 -1.47 -1.68 6.55
N PHE A 230 -1.03 -2.70 5.81
CA PHE A 230 0.33 -2.79 5.27
C PHE A 230 0.64 -1.58 4.37
N MET A 231 -0.22 -1.30 3.39
CA MET A 231 -0.04 -0.16 2.47
C MET A 231 0.09 1.16 3.22
N MET A 232 -0.78 1.42 4.20
CA MET A 232 -0.73 2.62 5.02
C MET A 232 0.52 2.69 5.90
N ASN A 233 0.95 1.56 6.48
CA ASN A 233 2.21 1.46 7.21
C ASN A 233 3.42 1.84 6.34
N ARG A 234 3.44 1.32 5.10
CA ARG A 234 4.49 1.63 4.11
C ARG A 234 4.44 3.09 3.69
N ALA A 235 3.26 3.66 3.45
CA ALA A 235 3.08 5.07 3.15
C ALA A 235 3.66 5.96 4.26
N ASN A 236 3.33 5.67 5.53
CA ASN A 236 3.86 6.37 6.69
C ASN A 236 5.39 6.26 6.84
N SER A 237 5.96 5.13 6.39
CA SER A 237 7.41 4.91 6.36
C SER A 237 8.09 5.45 5.09
N GLY A 238 7.35 6.16 4.23
CA GLY A 238 7.86 6.69 2.96
C GLY A 238 8.33 5.61 1.98
N TRP A 239 7.75 4.41 2.05
CA TRP A 239 8.09 3.25 1.23
C TRP A 239 9.58 2.84 1.26
N ARG A 240 10.30 3.20 2.33
CA ARG A 240 11.73 2.88 2.49
C ARG A 240 11.95 1.42 2.88
N GLY A 241 13.04 0.80 2.40
CA GLY A 241 13.35 -0.63 2.62
C GLY A 241 12.96 -1.52 1.44
N ARG A 242 13.60 -2.69 1.32
CA ARG A 242 13.24 -3.68 0.28
C ARG A 242 11.86 -4.24 0.61
N GLY A 243 10.91 -4.06 -0.31
CA GLY A 243 9.58 -4.69 -0.25
C GLY A 243 9.67 -6.20 -0.35
#